data_AF-A0A1V2ZGZ9-F1
#
_entry.id   AF-A0A1V2ZGZ9-F1
#
_cell.length_a   1.000
_cell.length_b   1.000
_cell.length_c   1.000
_cell.angle_alpha   90.00
_cell.angle_beta   90.00
_cell.angle_gamma   90.00
#
_symmetry.space_group_name_H-M   'P 1'
#
loop_
_entity.id
_entity.type
_entity.pdbx_description
1 polymer ?
#
loop_
_entity_poly.entity_id
_entity_poly.type
_entity_poly.pdbx_seq_one_letter_code
_entity_poly.pdbx_strand_id
1 'polypeptide(L)'
;MSGRREAAPARRVAYDVLRAVSGSDAYANLVLPGRIRAAELSPADAGLATELCYGTLRMSGYYDRVIVLAAGRPIESVDAPVLDALRLGVHQLLSTRVAPHAAVNESVALVAADGSRGAVAFANAVLRSVSRGSSEEWRERVSAAAVSADDRIAALSSHPLWIVKALRRALAAEGRADELDALLAADNAAPRVNLVALPGLAEASELPEAAADRWSPVGLVSTGGDPEAVDAVREGRVRVQ
;
A
#
# COMPACT_ATOMS: atom_id res chain seq x y z
N MET A 1 17.29 18.10 -26.84
CA MET A 1 16.02 17.58 -26.24
C MET A 1 16.41 16.47 -25.28
N SER A 2 16.44 16.76 -23.97
CA SER A 2 16.73 15.74 -22.96
C SER A 2 15.53 14.78 -22.93
N GLY A 3 15.76 13.50 -23.24
CA GLY A 3 14.71 12.48 -23.22
C GLY A 3 14.05 12.46 -21.84
N ARG A 4 12.72 12.54 -21.79
CA ARG A 4 12.01 12.33 -20.52
C ARG A 4 12.40 10.95 -20.01
N ARG A 5 13.06 10.92 -18.85
CA ARG A 5 13.35 9.67 -18.16
C ARG A 5 12.02 9.06 -17.74
N GLU A 6 11.73 7.88 -18.25
CA GLU A 6 10.54 7.13 -17.86
C GLU A 6 10.75 6.52 -16.47
N ALA A 7 9.67 6.41 -15.69
CA ALA A 7 9.74 5.75 -14.40
C ALA A 7 9.99 4.25 -14.57
N ALA A 8 10.66 3.63 -13.61
CA ALA A 8 10.93 2.21 -13.61
C ALA A 8 9.61 1.39 -13.75
N PRO A 9 9.62 0.26 -14.49
CA PRO A 9 8.42 -0.52 -14.77
C PRO A 9 7.59 -0.88 -13.52
N ALA A 10 8.24 -1.27 -12.41
CA ALA A 10 7.55 -1.59 -11.16
C ALA A 10 6.72 -0.40 -10.61
N ARG A 11 7.27 0.81 -10.66
CA ARG A 11 6.58 2.04 -10.21
C ARG A 11 5.47 2.43 -11.16
N ARG A 12 5.68 2.23 -12.47
CA ARG A 12 4.65 2.47 -13.49
C ARG A 12 3.46 1.54 -13.28
N VAL A 13 3.70 0.24 -13.07
CA VAL A 13 2.65 -0.73 -12.76
C VAL A 13 1.90 -0.35 -11.49
N ALA A 14 2.60 -0.04 -10.40
CA ALA A 14 1.95 0.38 -9.15
C ALA A 14 1.07 1.63 -9.35
N TYR A 15 1.60 2.66 -10.02
CA TYR A 15 0.87 3.89 -10.34
C TYR A 15 -0.38 3.64 -11.18
N ASP A 16 -0.29 2.81 -12.21
CA ASP A 16 -1.43 2.53 -13.07
C ASP A 16 -2.51 1.70 -12.35
N VAL A 17 -2.15 0.85 -11.37
CA VAL A 17 -3.12 0.21 -10.48
C VAL A 17 -3.78 1.23 -9.57
N LEU A 18 -3.02 2.13 -8.94
CA LEU A 18 -3.58 3.19 -8.08
C LEU A 18 -4.62 4.02 -8.82
N ARG A 19 -4.33 4.41 -10.07
CA ARG A 19 -5.26 5.14 -10.94
C ARG A 19 -6.51 4.35 -11.29
N ALA A 20 -6.40 3.03 -11.47
CA ALA A 20 -7.55 2.18 -11.75
C ALA A 20 -8.46 2.05 -10.52
N VAL A 21 -7.87 1.94 -9.32
CA VAL A 21 -8.61 1.89 -8.06
C VAL A 21 -9.30 3.23 -7.81
N SER A 22 -8.57 4.35 -7.92
CA SER A 22 -9.10 5.69 -7.63
C SER A 22 -10.11 6.18 -8.66
N GLY A 23 -9.93 5.84 -9.94
CA GLY A 23 -10.74 6.36 -11.05
C GLY A 23 -11.83 5.43 -11.58
N SER A 24 -11.74 4.12 -11.33
CA SER A 24 -12.65 3.12 -11.90
C SER A 24 -13.20 2.12 -10.88
N ASP A 25 -13.02 2.37 -9.58
CA ASP A 25 -13.46 1.49 -8.49
C ASP A 25 -12.98 0.03 -8.68
N ALA A 26 -11.82 -0.12 -9.31
CA ALA A 26 -11.25 -1.42 -9.60
C ALA A 26 -10.61 -2.01 -8.34
N TYR A 27 -10.68 -3.33 -8.19
CA TYR A 27 -10.04 -4.02 -7.08
C TYR A 27 -8.56 -4.29 -7.38
N ALA A 28 -7.66 -3.77 -6.54
CA ALA A 28 -6.21 -3.87 -6.74
C ALA A 28 -5.73 -5.33 -6.89
N ASN A 29 -6.30 -6.26 -6.11
CA ASN A 29 -5.97 -7.69 -6.17
C ASN A 29 -6.39 -8.37 -7.48
N LEU A 30 -7.34 -7.80 -8.21
CA LEU A 30 -7.74 -8.31 -9.53
C LEU A 30 -6.90 -7.72 -10.65
N VAL A 31 -6.49 -6.46 -10.53
CA VAL A 31 -5.80 -5.72 -11.59
C VAL A 31 -4.29 -5.89 -11.55
N LEU A 32 -3.69 -5.92 -10.36
CA LEU A 32 -2.23 -5.93 -10.20
C LEU A 32 -1.56 -7.15 -10.85
N PRO A 33 -2.01 -8.42 -10.65
CA PRO A 33 -1.33 -9.58 -11.22
C PRO A 33 -1.28 -9.54 -12.76
N GLY A 34 -2.38 -9.10 -13.39
CA GLY A 34 -2.45 -8.95 -14.84
C GLY A 34 -1.46 -7.91 -15.37
N ARG A 35 -1.32 -6.77 -14.67
CA ARG A 35 -0.36 -5.71 -15.05
C ARG A 35 1.10 -6.11 -14.82
N ILE A 36 1.39 -6.86 -13.75
CA ILE A 36 2.73 -7.41 -13.50
C ILE A 36 3.15 -8.32 -14.66
N ARG A 37 2.27 -9.26 -15.07
CA ARG A 37 2.54 -10.16 -16.19
C ARG A 37 2.69 -9.42 -17.52
N ALA A 38 1.80 -8.47 -17.80
CA ALA A 38 1.85 -7.70 -19.04
C ALA A 38 3.10 -6.83 -19.17
N ALA A 39 3.69 -6.39 -18.05
CA ALA A 39 4.94 -5.65 -18.01
C ALA A 39 6.19 -6.54 -17.94
N GLU A 40 6.04 -7.87 -17.95
CA GLU A 40 7.13 -8.85 -17.87
C GLU A 40 8.12 -8.58 -16.72
N LEU A 41 7.58 -8.19 -15.56
CA LEU A 41 8.43 -7.82 -14.43
C LEU A 41 9.21 -9.03 -13.90
N SER A 42 10.48 -8.79 -13.56
CA SER A 42 11.27 -9.75 -12.80
C SER A 42 10.60 -10.04 -11.44
N PRO A 43 10.88 -11.19 -10.78
CA PRO A 43 10.31 -11.46 -9.46
C PRO A 43 10.61 -10.36 -8.42
N ALA A 44 11.79 -9.75 -8.48
CA ALA A 44 12.16 -8.63 -7.62
C ALA A 44 11.32 -7.37 -7.91
N ASP A 45 11.11 -7.04 -9.18
CA ASP A 45 10.30 -5.89 -9.60
C ASP A 45 8.80 -6.13 -9.33
N ALA A 46 8.31 -7.36 -9.47
CA ALA A 46 6.96 -7.75 -9.12
C ALA A 46 6.71 -7.60 -7.61
N GLY A 47 7.68 -8.04 -6.78
CA GLY A 47 7.66 -7.81 -5.34
C GLY A 47 7.64 -6.32 -4.99
N LEU A 48 8.48 -5.51 -5.66
CA LEU A 48 8.48 -4.06 -5.48
C LEU A 48 7.14 -3.42 -5.91
N ALA A 49 6.60 -3.79 -7.07
CA ALA A 49 5.31 -3.27 -7.55
C ALA A 49 4.17 -3.61 -6.59
N THR A 50 4.20 -4.82 -6.01
CA THR A 50 3.22 -5.30 -5.01
C THR A 50 3.30 -4.50 -3.72
N GLU A 51 4.50 -4.30 -3.17
CA GLU A 51 4.71 -3.46 -1.99
C GLU A 51 4.24 -2.02 -2.25
N LEU A 52 4.68 -1.43 -3.36
CA LEU A 52 4.33 -0.06 -3.70
C LEU A 52 2.82 0.13 -3.89
N CYS A 53 2.13 -0.83 -4.52
CA CYS A 53 0.70 -0.76 -4.74
C CYS A 53 -0.08 -0.87 -3.43
N TYR A 54 0.07 -1.99 -2.71
CA TYR A 54 -0.70 -2.25 -1.50
C TYR A 54 -0.27 -1.38 -0.33
N GLY A 55 1.01 -1.07 -0.20
CA GLY A 55 1.54 -0.15 0.81
C GLY A 55 0.97 1.25 0.64
N THR A 56 0.89 1.73 -0.62
CA THR A 56 0.28 3.05 -0.92
C THR A 56 -1.22 3.08 -0.63
N LEU A 57 -1.99 2.07 -1.08
CA LEU A 57 -3.44 2.02 -0.87
C LEU A 57 -3.80 1.97 0.62
N ARG A 58 -3.11 1.11 1.37
CA ARG A 58 -3.34 0.88 2.79
C ARG A 58 -3.13 2.13 3.62
N MET A 59 -2.06 2.86 3.34
CA MET A 59 -1.68 4.06 4.09
C MET A 59 -2.14 5.36 3.40
N SER A 60 -3.03 5.28 2.40
CA SER A 60 -3.48 6.43 1.59
C SER A 60 -4.07 7.56 2.43
N GLY A 61 -4.89 7.25 3.44
CA GLY A 61 -5.49 8.25 4.34
C GLY A 61 -4.44 9.00 5.16
N TYR A 62 -3.38 8.33 5.61
CA TYR A 62 -2.24 8.97 6.25
C TYR A 62 -1.44 9.83 5.26
N TYR A 63 -1.17 9.32 4.06
CA TYR A 63 -0.41 10.04 3.03
C TYR A 63 -1.14 11.29 2.54
N ASP A 64 -2.47 11.27 2.47
CA ASP A 64 -3.27 12.45 2.14
C ASP A 64 -3.05 13.57 3.17
N ARG A 65 -2.99 13.25 4.46
CA ARG A 65 -2.69 14.24 5.51
C ARG A 65 -1.27 14.80 5.37
N VAL A 66 -0.29 13.94 5.07
CA VAL A 66 1.09 14.37 4.77
C VAL A 66 1.11 15.31 3.56
N ILE A 67 0.41 14.98 2.48
CA ILE A 67 0.35 15.77 1.26
C ILE A 67 -0.31 17.12 1.51
N VAL A 68 -1.43 17.18 2.24
CA VAL A 68 -2.08 18.45 2.61
C VAL A 68 -1.13 19.37 3.36
N LEU A 69 -0.42 18.82 4.37
CA LEU A 69 0.55 19.58 5.16
C LEU A 69 1.75 20.05 4.33
N ALA A 70 2.28 19.18 3.45
CA ALA A 70 3.43 19.48 2.61
C ALA A 70 3.10 20.45 1.47
N ALA A 71 1.89 20.38 0.93
CA ALA A 71 1.42 21.20 -0.19
C ALA A 71 0.78 22.52 0.25
N GLY A 72 0.33 22.62 1.51
CA GLY A 72 -0.35 23.80 2.05
C GLY A 72 -1.71 24.08 1.39
N ARG A 73 -2.38 23.05 0.87
CA ARG A 73 -3.67 23.15 0.18
C ARG A 73 -4.54 21.92 0.40
N PRO A 74 -5.88 22.04 0.29
CA PRO A 74 -6.80 20.91 0.42
C PRO A 74 -6.53 19.83 -0.62
N ILE A 75 -6.76 18.57 -0.25
CA ILE A 75 -6.44 17.40 -1.08
C ILE A 75 -7.29 17.37 -2.36
N GLU A 76 -8.54 17.82 -2.27
CA GLU A 76 -9.53 17.87 -3.36
C GLU A 76 -9.13 18.84 -4.47
N SER A 77 -8.18 19.73 -4.18
CA SER A 77 -7.69 20.69 -5.16
C SER A 77 -6.52 20.14 -5.99
N VAL A 78 -6.00 18.96 -5.65
CA VAL A 78 -4.95 18.26 -6.39
C VAL A 78 -5.58 17.36 -7.46
N ASP A 79 -5.09 17.46 -8.69
CA ASP A 79 -5.52 16.60 -9.80
C ASP A 79 -5.29 15.11 -9.47
N ALA A 80 -6.28 14.26 -9.73
CA ALA A 80 -6.29 12.88 -9.24
C ALA A 80 -5.07 12.04 -9.69
N PRO A 81 -4.68 12.01 -10.97
CA PRO A 81 -3.42 11.41 -11.40
C PRO A 81 -2.18 11.93 -10.65
N VAL A 82 -2.09 13.24 -10.40
CA VAL A 82 -0.97 13.83 -9.64
C VAL A 82 -1.01 13.37 -8.18
N LEU A 83 -2.20 13.30 -7.59
CA LEU A 83 -2.39 12.82 -6.22
C LEU A 83 -1.96 11.36 -6.06
N ASP A 84 -2.30 10.48 -7.01
CA ASP A 84 -1.89 9.08 -6.97
C ASP A 84 -0.36 8.93 -7.06
N ALA A 85 0.30 9.74 -7.90
CA ALA A 85 1.76 9.78 -7.96
C ALA A 85 2.39 10.34 -6.67
N LEU A 86 1.76 11.35 -6.06
CA LEU A 86 2.20 11.90 -4.77
C LEU A 86 2.07 10.87 -3.66
N ARG A 87 0.94 10.18 -3.53
CA ARG A 87 0.72 9.11 -2.54
C ARG A 87 1.79 8.02 -2.67
N LEU A 88 2.05 7.58 -3.89
CA LEU A 88 3.10 6.60 -4.18
C LEU A 88 4.51 7.12 -3.83
N GLY A 89 4.79 8.39 -4.11
CA GLY A 89 6.06 9.04 -3.73
C GLY A 89 6.23 9.18 -2.22
N VAL A 90 5.17 9.55 -1.50
CA VAL A 90 5.18 9.66 -0.03
C VAL A 90 5.34 8.28 0.61
N HIS A 91 4.67 7.25 0.10
CA HIS A 91 4.87 5.87 0.55
C HIS A 91 6.34 5.45 0.44
N GLN A 92 6.97 5.68 -0.73
CA GLN A 92 8.38 5.39 -0.92
C GLN A 92 9.27 6.15 0.09
N LEU A 93 9.01 7.43 0.31
CA LEU A 93 9.81 8.28 1.20
C LEU A 93 9.68 7.90 2.67
N LEU A 94 8.49 7.53 3.14
CA LEU A 94 8.20 7.38 4.57
C LEU A 94 8.08 5.94 5.04
N SER A 95 7.89 4.98 4.13
CA SER A 95 7.56 3.59 4.48
C SER A 95 8.41 2.55 3.76
N THR A 96 9.39 2.97 2.96
CA THR A 96 10.31 2.05 2.29
C THR A 96 11.78 2.44 2.54
N ARG A 97 12.70 1.61 2.05
CA ARG A 97 14.15 1.87 2.06
C ARG A 97 14.65 2.52 0.76
N VAL A 98 13.75 2.98 -0.11
CA VAL A 98 14.12 3.63 -1.37
C VAL A 98 14.83 4.96 -1.06
N ALA A 99 15.97 5.21 -1.71
CA ALA A 99 16.70 6.46 -1.54
C ALA A 99 15.82 7.68 -1.88
N PRO A 100 15.82 8.76 -1.07
CA PRO A 100 14.88 9.87 -1.26
C PRO A 100 14.93 10.51 -2.66
N HIS A 101 16.13 10.69 -3.22
CA HIS A 101 16.28 11.25 -4.57
C HIS A 101 15.66 10.35 -5.65
N ALA A 102 15.73 9.02 -5.49
CA ALA A 102 15.13 8.08 -6.41
C ALA A 102 13.61 8.11 -6.29
N ALA A 103 13.06 8.07 -5.08
CA ALA A 103 11.62 8.19 -4.83
C ALA A 103 11.03 9.46 -5.45
N VAL A 104 11.70 10.61 -5.26
CA VAL A 104 11.28 11.90 -5.84
C VAL A 104 11.35 11.86 -7.37
N ASN A 105 12.51 11.53 -7.94
CA ASN A 105 12.72 11.60 -9.39
C ASN A 105 11.75 10.68 -10.15
N GLU A 106 11.53 9.48 -9.64
CA GLU A 106 10.70 8.46 -10.27
C GLU A 106 9.21 8.82 -10.17
N SER A 107 8.77 9.36 -9.04
CA SER A 107 7.38 9.80 -8.88
C SER A 107 7.09 11.05 -9.73
N VAL A 108 8.07 11.94 -9.88
CA VAL A 108 7.98 13.09 -10.79
C VAL A 108 7.95 12.64 -12.25
N ALA A 109 8.68 11.58 -12.61
CA ALA A 109 8.63 10.98 -13.96
C ALA A 109 7.23 10.41 -14.28
N LEU A 110 6.54 9.80 -13.31
CA LEU A 110 5.15 9.35 -13.47
C LEU A 110 4.21 10.52 -13.82
N VAL A 111 4.32 11.63 -13.09
CA VAL A 111 3.55 12.85 -13.39
C VAL A 111 3.93 13.43 -14.75
N ALA A 112 5.20 13.36 -15.14
CA ALA A 112 5.67 13.90 -16.41
C ALA A 112 5.20 13.12 -17.64
N ALA A 113 4.74 11.88 -17.48
CA ALA A 113 4.20 11.08 -18.58
C ALA A 113 2.90 11.70 -19.15
N ASP A 114 1.98 12.07 -18.26
CA ASP A 114 0.63 12.51 -18.64
C ASP A 114 0.30 13.96 -18.22
N GLY A 115 1.18 14.61 -17.45
CA GLY A 115 0.93 15.89 -16.79
C GLY A 115 1.54 17.13 -17.46
N SER A 116 1.06 18.29 -17.03
CA SER A 116 1.60 19.60 -17.45
C SER A 116 2.94 19.91 -16.75
N ARG A 117 3.71 20.88 -17.29
CA ARG A 117 4.94 21.36 -16.62
C ARG A 117 4.67 21.87 -15.20
N GLY A 118 3.51 22.49 -14.97
CA GLY A 118 3.08 22.95 -13.65
C GLY A 118 2.83 21.79 -12.68
N ALA A 119 2.19 20.72 -13.14
CA ALA A 119 1.95 19.51 -12.33
C ALA A 119 3.27 18.85 -11.91
N VAL A 120 4.22 18.72 -12.84
CA VAL A 120 5.57 18.18 -12.57
C VAL A 120 6.31 19.03 -11.53
N ALA A 121 6.29 20.36 -11.68
CA ALA A 121 6.94 21.27 -10.74
C ALA A 121 6.29 21.20 -9.33
N PHE A 122 4.96 21.13 -9.29
CA PHE A 122 4.19 20.97 -8.05
C PHE A 122 4.54 19.65 -7.35
N ALA A 123 4.47 18.52 -8.05
CA ALA A 123 4.78 17.21 -7.47
C ALA A 123 6.20 17.15 -6.92
N ASN A 124 7.17 17.68 -7.67
CA ASN A 124 8.56 17.76 -7.22
C ASN A 124 8.72 18.65 -5.97
N ALA A 125 8.04 19.79 -5.89
CA ALA A 125 8.09 20.67 -4.72
C ALA A 125 7.52 19.99 -3.47
N VAL A 126 6.37 19.32 -3.60
CA VAL A 126 5.72 18.58 -2.50
C VAL A 126 6.61 17.43 -2.03
N LEU A 127 7.08 16.56 -2.93
CA LEU A 127 7.88 15.40 -2.55
C LEU A 127 9.25 15.79 -1.96
N ARG A 128 9.87 16.88 -2.44
CA ARG A 128 11.06 17.44 -1.79
C ARG A 128 10.77 18.04 -0.42
N SER A 129 9.56 18.53 -0.18
CA SER A 129 9.13 18.97 1.14
C SER A 129 9.02 17.78 2.09
N VAL A 130 8.39 16.71 1.63
CA VAL A 130 8.27 15.44 2.38
C VAL A 130 9.64 14.85 2.69
N SER A 131 10.54 14.79 1.71
CA SER A 131 11.86 14.16 1.85
C SER A 131 12.81 14.86 2.83
N ARG A 132 12.48 16.05 3.34
CA ARG A 132 13.27 16.74 4.35
C ARG A 132 12.95 16.32 5.78
N GLY A 133 11.85 15.60 5.99
CA GLY A 133 11.45 15.10 7.31
C GLY A 133 11.50 13.59 7.42
N SER A 134 11.78 13.08 8.62
CA SER A 134 11.70 11.65 8.92
C SER A 134 10.25 11.16 9.01
N SER A 135 10.04 9.83 9.00
CA SER A 135 8.71 9.24 9.19
C SER A 135 8.12 9.59 10.56
N GLU A 136 8.94 9.67 11.60
CA GLU A 136 8.54 10.07 12.96
C GLU A 136 8.12 11.54 12.99
N GLU A 137 8.91 12.44 12.41
CA GLU A 137 8.57 13.87 12.33
C GLU A 137 7.26 14.11 11.56
N TRP A 138 7.01 13.36 10.47
CA TRP A 138 5.75 13.44 9.74
C TRP A 138 4.57 12.91 10.54
N ARG A 139 4.75 11.84 11.32
CA ARG A 139 3.72 11.36 12.26
C ARG A 139 3.40 12.41 13.33
N GLU A 140 4.40 13.08 13.89
CA GLU A 140 4.19 14.17 14.84
C GLU A 140 3.43 15.35 14.23
N ARG A 141 3.79 15.77 13.01
CA ARG A 141 3.09 16.84 12.30
C ARG A 141 1.63 16.50 12.01
N VAL A 142 1.35 15.27 11.56
CA VAL A 142 -0.02 14.80 11.33
C VAL A 142 -0.79 14.72 12.65
N SER A 143 -0.16 14.26 13.73
CA SER A 143 -0.73 14.20 15.07
C SER A 143 -1.11 15.60 15.60
N ALA A 144 -0.21 16.57 15.44
CA ALA A 144 -0.42 17.95 15.88
C ALA A 144 -1.49 18.70 15.07
N ALA A 145 -1.69 18.32 13.80
CA ALA A 145 -2.71 18.91 12.94
C ALA A 145 -4.11 18.31 13.15
N ALA A 146 -4.24 17.24 13.93
CA ALA A 146 -5.52 16.57 14.14
C ALA A 146 -6.47 17.41 15.00
N VAL A 147 -7.75 17.45 14.62
CA VAL A 147 -8.76 18.31 15.29
C VAL A 147 -9.43 17.65 16.49
N SER A 148 -9.20 16.35 16.71
CA SER A 148 -9.70 15.60 17.86
C SER A 148 -8.86 14.35 18.09
N ALA A 149 -9.06 13.67 19.23
CA ALA A 149 -8.41 12.38 19.49
C ALA A 149 -8.79 11.31 18.45
N ASP A 150 -10.05 11.27 18.02
CA ASP A 150 -10.51 10.31 17.00
C ASP A 150 -9.95 10.63 15.63
N ASP A 151 -9.90 11.92 15.25
CA ASP A 151 -9.27 12.35 14.00
C ASP A 151 -7.78 12.03 13.99
N ARG A 152 -7.09 12.17 15.13
CA ARG A 152 -5.69 11.78 15.27
C ARG A 152 -5.50 10.28 15.04
N ILE A 153 -6.31 9.44 15.67
CA ILE A 153 -6.25 7.98 15.48
C ILE A 153 -6.53 7.64 14.01
N ALA A 154 -7.59 8.19 13.43
CA ALA A 154 -7.95 8.00 12.03
C ALA A 154 -6.81 8.39 11.07
N ALA A 155 -6.23 9.57 11.28
CA ALA A 155 -5.14 10.09 10.45
C ALA A 155 -3.87 9.24 10.54
N LEU A 156 -3.45 8.84 11.76
CA LEU A 156 -2.21 8.08 11.96
C LEU A 156 -2.33 6.61 11.59
N SER A 157 -3.53 6.03 11.75
CA SER A 157 -3.81 4.65 11.36
C SER A 157 -4.27 4.53 9.91
N SER A 158 -4.44 5.61 9.16
CA SER A 158 -4.96 5.57 7.79
C SER A 158 -6.35 4.91 7.66
N HIS A 159 -7.20 5.07 8.67
CA HIS A 159 -8.58 4.60 8.65
C HIS A 159 -9.55 5.77 8.55
N PRO A 160 -10.65 5.66 7.78
CA PRO A 160 -11.72 6.65 7.84
C PRO A 160 -12.24 6.84 9.26
N LEU A 161 -12.56 8.08 9.64
CA LEU A 161 -13.03 8.41 10.99
C LEU A 161 -14.25 7.56 11.42
N TRP A 162 -15.14 7.26 10.49
CA TRP A 162 -16.33 6.45 10.76
C TRP A 162 -15.96 4.98 11.05
N ILE A 163 -14.92 4.43 10.41
CA ILE A 163 -14.42 3.07 10.66
C ILE A 163 -13.83 3.00 12.06
N VAL A 164 -12.98 3.96 12.45
CA VAL A 164 -12.39 4.01 13.81
C VAL A 164 -13.49 4.02 14.87
N LYS A 165 -14.55 4.83 14.67
CA LYS A 165 -15.69 4.90 15.59
C LYS A 165 -16.49 3.60 15.62
N ALA A 166 -16.70 2.97 14.47
CA ALA A 166 -17.43 1.70 14.37
C ALA A 166 -16.68 0.56 15.08
N LEU A 167 -15.37 0.43 14.84
CA LEU A 167 -14.52 -0.59 15.47
C LEU A 167 -14.42 -0.38 16.97
N ARG A 168 -14.23 0.87 17.43
CA ARG A 168 -14.25 1.18 18.86
C ARG A 168 -15.57 0.78 19.51
N ARG A 169 -16.70 1.08 18.87
CA ARG A 169 -18.02 0.73 19.39
C ARG A 169 -18.21 -0.79 19.47
N ALA A 170 -17.76 -1.53 18.45
CA ALA A 170 -17.81 -2.98 18.45
C ALA A 170 -16.96 -3.59 19.59
N LEU A 171 -15.72 -3.12 19.74
CA LEU A 171 -14.83 -3.55 20.83
C LEU A 171 -15.40 -3.19 22.21
N ALA A 172 -15.95 -1.99 22.38
CA ALA A 172 -16.55 -1.56 23.64
C ALA A 172 -17.77 -2.41 24.03
N ALA A 173 -18.57 -2.87 23.07
CA ALA A 173 -19.69 -3.77 23.32
C ALA A 173 -19.25 -5.12 23.92
N GLU A 174 -18.01 -5.54 23.61
CA GLU A 174 -17.37 -6.76 24.12
C GLU A 174 -16.44 -6.49 25.32
N GLY A 175 -16.41 -5.27 25.86
CA GLY A 175 -15.54 -4.91 26.98
C GLY A 175 -14.04 -4.79 26.64
N ARG A 176 -13.69 -4.62 25.37
CA ARG A 176 -12.31 -4.64 24.82
C ARG A 176 -11.88 -3.31 24.19
N ALA A 177 -12.41 -2.19 24.70
CA ALA A 177 -12.22 -0.87 24.08
C ALA A 177 -10.74 -0.42 24.01
N ASP A 178 -9.90 -0.94 24.89
CA ASP A 178 -8.45 -0.73 24.97
C ASP A 178 -7.67 -1.41 23.83
N GLU A 179 -8.28 -2.36 23.11
CA GLU A 179 -7.63 -3.08 22.01
C GLU A 179 -7.68 -2.35 20.65
N LEU A 180 -8.28 -1.15 20.59
CA LEU A 180 -8.48 -0.42 19.34
C LEU A 180 -7.17 -0.17 18.57
N ASP A 181 -6.13 0.28 19.25
CA ASP A 181 -4.85 0.58 18.60
C ASP A 181 -4.19 -0.69 18.04
N ALA A 182 -4.30 -1.81 18.76
CA ALA A 182 -3.78 -3.09 18.30
C ALA A 182 -4.55 -3.62 17.07
N LEU A 183 -5.88 -3.46 17.06
CA LEU A 183 -6.72 -3.82 15.93
C LEU A 183 -6.37 -3.01 14.67
N LEU A 184 -6.28 -1.68 14.78
CA LEU A 184 -5.94 -0.81 13.65
C LEU A 184 -4.51 -1.05 13.14
N ALA A 185 -3.59 -1.43 14.03
CA ALA A 185 -2.25 -1.85 13.65
C ALA A 185 -2.25 -3.19 12.90
N ALA A 186 -3.08 -4.14 13.32
CA ALA A 186 -3.24 -5.43 12.65
C ALA A 186 -3.85 -5.28 11.25
N ASP A 187 -4.87 -4.43 11.10
CA ASP A 187 -5.49 -4.13 9.80
C ASP A 187 -4.48 -3.50 8.82
N ASN A 188 -3.48 -2.77 9.34
CA ASN A 188 -2.42 -2.20 8.53
C ASN A 188 -1.20 -3.12 8.30
N ALA A 189 -1.15 -4.30 8.91
CA ALA A 189 -0.03 -5.22 8.70
C ALA A 189 -0.11 -5.87 7.30
N ALA A 190 1.03 -6.00 6.60
CA ALA A 190 1.07 -6.70 5.31
C ALA A 190 0.42 -8.09 5.44
N PRO A 191 -0.63 -8.40 4.67
CA PRO A 191 -1.30 -9.68 4.80
C PRO A 191 -0.32 -10.77 4.39
N ARG A 192 -0.29 -11.85 5.16
CA ARG A 192 0.41 -13.07 4.79
C ARG A 192 -0.52 -13.90 3.92
N VAL A 193 0.04 -14.59 2.93
CA VAL A 193 -0.75 -15.50 2.11
C VAL A 193 -0.99 -16.76 2.92
N ASN A 194 -2.25 -17.00 3.28
CA ASN A 194 -2.66 -18.23 3.94
C ASN A 194 -3.06 -19.25 2.88
N LEU A 195 -2.66 -20.49 3.12
CA LEU A 195 -2.95 -21.65 2.29
C LEU A 195 -3.71 -22.68 3.13
N VAL A 196 -4.52 -23.50 2.48
CA VAL A 196 -5.18 -24.64 3.10
C VAL A 196 -4.80 -25.89 2.30
N ALA A 197 -4.18 -26.85 2.98
CA ALA A 197 -4.00 -28.20 2.44
C ALA A 197 -5.33 -28.95 2.60
N LEU A 198 -5.95 -29.35 1.48
CA LEU A 198 -7.27 -29.96 1.53
C LEU A 198 -7.16 -31.38 2.10
N PRO A 199 -7.93 -31.72 3.16
CA PRO A 199 -7.89 -33.04 3.76
C PRO A 199 -8.10 -34.17 2.75
N GLY A 200 -7.19 -35.14 2.74
CA GLY A 200 -7.22 -36.28 1.82
C GLY A 200 -6.70 -36.01 0.41
N LEU A 201 -6.27 -34.78 0.11
CA LEU A 201 -5.67 -34.40 -1.18
C LEU A 201 -4.23 -33.90 -1.04
N ALA A 202 -3.90 -33.22 0.05
CA ALA A 202 -2.54 -32.79 0.35
C ALA A 202 -2.30 -32.75 1.85
N GLU A 203 -1.06 -33.00 2.24
CA GLU A 203 -0.57 -32.81 3.59
C GLU A 203 0.31 -31.56 3.69
N ALA A 204 0.38 -30.95 4.87
CA ALA A 204 1.22 -29.77 5.12
C ALA A 204 2.70 -29.99 4.78
N SER A 205 3.20 -31.22 4.96
CA SER A 205 4.57 -31.60 4.62
C SER A 205 4.89 -31.54 3.13
N GLU A 206 3.89 -31.52 2.25
CA GLU A 206 4.07 -31.39 0.80
C GLU A 206 4.34 -29.94 0.38
N LEU A 207 4.29 -28.99 1.31
CA LEU A 207 4.46 -27.56 1.08
C LEU A 207 5.65 -27.02 1.89
N PRO A 208 6.91 -27.28 1.46
CA PRO A 208 8.09 -26.89 2.21
C PRO A 208 8.26 -25.38 2.36
N GLU A 209 7.61 -24.59 1.49
CA GLU A 209 7.61 -23.12 1.53
C GLU A 209 6.44 -22.54 2.34
N ALA A 210 5.75 -23.35 3.14
CA ALA A 210 4.69 -22.90 4.04
C ALA A 210 4.90 -23.41 5.47
N ALA A 211 4.54 -22.59 6.45
CA ALA A 211 4.57 -22.95 7.87
C ALA A 211 3.16 -23.29 8.36
N ALA A 212 3.04 -24.21 9.33
CA ALA A 212 1.76 -24.50 9.98
C ALA A 212 1.14 -23.24 10.58
N ASP A 213 -0.15 -23.03 10.34
CA ASP A 213 -0.89 -21.96 10.99
C ASP A 213 -1.10 -22.26 12.48
N ARG A 214 -1.16 -21.21 13.29
CA ARG A 214 -1.34 -21.32 14.74
C ARG A 214 -2.77 -21.70 15.12
N TRP A 215 -3.75 -21.30 14.32
CA TRP A 215 -5.17 -21.31 14.69
C TRP A 215 -5.95 -22.41 13.97
N SER A 216 -5.50 -22.83 12.79
CA SER A 216 -6.14 -23.87 11.99
C SER A 216 -5.24 -25.10 11.82
N PRO A 217 -5.74 -26.31 12.09
CA PRO A 217 -4.96 -27.54 11.91
C PRO A 217 -4.68 -27.90 10.44
N VAL A 218 -5.43 -27.30 9.51
CA VAL A 218 -5.26 -27.47 8.06
C VAL A 218 -4.72 -26.20 7.38
N GLY A 219 -4.53 -25.15 8.18
CA GLY A 219 -4.04 -23.86 7.72
C GLY A 219 -2.53 -23.84 7.64
N LEU A 220 -2.04 -23.15 6.64
CA LEU A 220 -0.64 -22.92 6.38
C LEU A 220 -0.43 -21.46 6.05
N VAL A 221 0.74 -20.93 6.37
CA VAL A 221 1.15 -19.57 6.05
C VAL A 221 2.31 -19.66 5.08
N SER A 222 2.12 -19.17 3.86
CA SER A 222 3.19 -19.10 2.87
C SER A 222 4.34 -18.23 3.39
N THR A 223 5.56 -18.67 3.12
CA THR A 223 6.78 -17.91 3.44
C THR A 223 7.12 -16.85 2.39
N GLY A 224 6.36 -16.81 1.28
CA GLY A 224 6.49 -15.85 0.19
C GLY A 224 6.28 -16.49 -1.17
N GLY A 225 6.47 -15.70 -2.23
CA GLY A 225 6.35 -16.17 -3.62
C GLY A 225 4.94 -16.11 -4.19
N ASP A 226 4.82 -16.60 -5.42
CA ASP A 226 3.55 -16.69 -6.15
C ASP A 226 2.88 -18.05 -5.85
N PRO A 227 1.69 -18.10 -5.22
CA PRO A 227 0.98 -19.35 -4.99
C PRO A 227 0.68 -20.12 -6.28
N GLU A 228 0.50 -19.43 -7.42
CA GLU A 228 0.29 -20.08 -8.71
C GLU A 228 1.54 -20.85 -9.18
N ALA A 229 2.72 -20.56 -8.61
CA ALA A 229 3.94 -21.32 -8.90
C ALA A 229 4.00 -22.66 -8.14
N VAL A 230 3.11 -22.93 -7.18
CA VAL A 230 3.08 -24.18 -6.41
C VAL A 230 2.23 -25.23 -7.13
N ASP A 231 2.82 -26.38 -7.47
CA ASP A 231 2.13 -27.43 -8.23
C ASP A 231 0.84 -27.91 -7.54
N ALA A 232 0.89 -28.13 -6.22
CA ALA A 232 -0.28 -28.53 -5.44
C ALA A 232 -1.43 -27.50 -5.46
N VAL A 233 -1.11 -26.21 -5.66
CA VAL A 233 -2.11 -25.15 -5.85
C VAL A 233 -2.72 -25.23 -7.24
N ARG A 234 -1.90 -25.41 -8.29
CA ARG A 234 -2.38 -25.56 -9.68
C ARG A 234 -3.26 -26.81 -9.86
N GLU A 235 -2.93 -27.88 -9.15
CA GLU A 235 -3.70 -29.14 -9.13
C GLU A 235 -4.96 -29.05 -8.26
N GLY A 236 -5.17 -27.94 -7.54
CA GLY A 236 -6.35 -27.71 -6.71
C GLY A 236 -6.38 -28.52 -5.41
N ARG A 237 -5.27 -29.15 -5.02
CA ARG A 237 -5.10 -29.88 -3.75
C ARG A 237 -4.82 -28.94 -2.58
N VAL A 238 -4.30 -27.75 -2.89
CA VAL A 238 -4.04 -26.65 -1.95
C VAL A 238 -4.73 -25.39 -2.46
N ARG A 239 -5.24 -24.54 -1.55
CA ARG A 239 -5.95 -23.30 -1.92
C ARG A 239 -5.47 -22.11 -1.12
N VAL A 240 -5.47 -20.91 -1.72
CA VAL A 240 -5.35 -19.65 -0.99
C VAL A 240 -6.70 -19.33 -0.34
N GLN A 241 -6.71 -19.10 0.98
CA GLN A 241 -7.95 -18.85 1.75
C GLN A 241 -7.73 -17.93 2.94
#